data_AF-A0A8J5X259-F1
#
_entry.id   AF-A0A8J5X259-F1
#
_cell.length_a   1.000
_cell.length_b   1.000
_cell.length_c   1.000
_cell.angle_alpha   90.00
_cell.angle_beta   90.00
_cell.angle_gamma   90.00
#
_symmetry.space_group_name_H-M   'P 1'
#
loop_
_entity.id
_entity.type
_entity.pdbx_description
1 polymer ?
#
loop_
_entity_poly.entity_id
_entity_poly.type
_entity_poly.pdbx_seq_one_letter_code
_entity_poly.pdbx_strand_id
1 'polypeptide(L)'
;MMSVLVSILLRVLLEAGISRWTLGENFNERVLPSIIHETLKAVVITQRETVSREIRKILTERARNFNIALFGKEFTHAIEAKQVAAQETERAKFIVEKAEQDKRSAIIRAQGEAKSAELIGQAIANNPAFLALRHIEAAREISHTISSSANKVFLDSNDLLLNLQQLTVANKQKK
;
A
#
# COMPACT_ATOMS: atom_id res chain seq x y z
N MET A 1 0.91 -14.23 -39.20
CA MET A 1 0.73 -12.98 -38.42
C MET A 1 0.71 -11.73 -39.31
N MET A 2 1.62 -11.63 -40.30
CA MET A 2 1.63 -10.54 -41.31
C MET A 2 0.32 -10.41 -42.12
N SER A 3 -0.27 -11.51 -42.61
CA SER A 3 -1.57 -11.44 -43.31
C SER A 3 -2.73 -10.95 -42.44
N VAL A 4 -2.72 -11.23 -41.14
CA VAL A 4 -3.79 -10.79 -40.23
C VAL A 4 -3.71 -9.29 -40.01
N LEU A 5 -2.49 -8.76 -39.86
CA LEU A 5 -2.26 -7.32 -39.72
C LEU A 5 -2.64 -6.56 -41.00
N VAL A 6 -2.31 -7.12 -42.18
CA VAL A 6 -2.71 -6.56 -43.49
C VAL A 6 -4.22 -6.58 -43.67
N SER A 7 -4.91 -7.66 -43.28
CA SER A 7 -6.38 -7.73 -43.36
C SER A 7 -7.09 -6.77 -42.40
N ILE A 8 -6.57 -6.57 -41.18
CA ILE A 8 -7.11 -5.60 -40.22
C ILE A 8 -6.88 -4.16 -40.73
N LEU A 9 -5.69 -3.87 -41.27
CA LEU A 9 -5.34 -2.57 -41.83
C LEU A 9 -6.19 -2.22 -43.07
N LEU A 10 -6.42 -3.20 -43.95
CA LEU A 10 -7.28 -3.03 -45.13
C LEU A 10 -8.74 -2.74 -44.74
N ARG A 11 -9.21 -3.35 -43.64
CA ARG A 11 -10.55 -3.11 -43.07
C ARG A 11 -10.68 -1.70 -42.49
N VAL A 12 -9.69 -1.24 -41.73
CA VAL A 12 -9.66 0.11 -41.14
C VAL A 12 -9.57 1.19 -42.23
N LEU A 13 -8.83 0.94 -43.31
CA LEU A 13 -8.75 1.88 -44.44
C LEU A 13 -10.06 1.96 -45.25
N LEU A 14 -10.79 0.84 -45.36
CA LEU A 14 -12.09 0.75 -46.04
C LEU A 14 -13.20 1.46 -45.24
N GLU A 15 -13.17 1.38 -43.91
CA GLU A 15 -14.12 2.10 -43.02
C GLU A 15 -13.85 3.61 -42.98
N ALA A 16 -12.60 4.05 -43.18
CA ALA A 16 -12.23 5.47 -43.17
C ALA A 16 -12.64 6.26 -44.44
N GLY A 17 -13.29 5.63 -45.44
CA GLY A 17 -13.79 6.32 -46.63
C GLY A 17 -12.72 6.96 -47.53
N ILE A 18 -11.43 6.62 -47.34
CA ILE A 18 -10.33 7.15 -48.14
C ILE A 18 -10.25 6.34 -49.43
N SER A 19 -10.85 6.91 -50.48
CA SER A 19 -10.94 6.30 -51.80
C SER A 19 -9.55 6.18 -52.43
N ARG A 20 -9.24 5.01 -53.03
CA ARG A 20 -8.01 4.68 -53.80
C ARG A 20 -7.61 5.70 -54.88
N TRP A 21 -8.50 6.63 -55.20
CA TRP A 21 -8.33 7.66 -56.23
C TRP A 21 -7.66 8.95 -55.74
N THR A 22 -7.51 9.17 -54.42
CA THR A 22 -6.96 10.43 -53.87
C THR A 22 -5.47 10.38 -53.54
N LEU A 23 -4.88 9.18 -53.40
CA LEU A 23 -3.46 8.97 -53.20
C LEU A 23 -2.94 8.19 -54.41
N GLY A 24 -2.29 8.87 -55.35
CA GLY A 24 -1.77 8.29 -56.60
C GLY A 24 -0.72 7.16 -56.39
N GLU A 25 -0.12 6.69 -57.50
CA GLU A 25 0.74 5.48 -57.62
C GLU A 25 1.79 5.26 -56.52
N ASN A 26 2.18 6.29 -55.78
CA ASN A 26 3.15 6.24 -54.67
C ASN A 26 2.61 5.65 -53.35
N PHE A 27 1.35 5.23 -53.27
CA PHE A 27 0.77 4.60 -52.08
C PHE A 27 1.55 3.34 -51.65
N ASN A 28 1.91 2.50 -52.62
CA ASN A 28 2.62 1.24 -52.34
C ASN A 28 4.10 1.43 -51.97
N GLU A 29 4.77 2.43 -52.55
CA GLU A 29 6.22 2.61 -52.38
C GLU A 29 6.61 3.51 -51.20
N ARG A 30 5.73 4.42 -50.78
CA ARG A 30 6.07 5.42 -49.75
C ARG A 30 5.17 5.38 -48.52
N VAL A 31 3.87 5.21 -48.73
CA VAL A 31 2.88 5.28 -47.64
C VAL A 31 2.81 3.95 -46.88
N LEU A 32 2.78 2.83 -47.61
CA LEU A 32 2.79 1.48 -47.03
C LEU A 32 4.03 1.22 -46.16
N PRO A 33 5.28 1.46 -46.61
CA PRO A 33 6.45 1.26 -45.76
C PRO A 33 6.51 2.18 -44.54
N SER A 34 5.98 3.40 -44.65
CA SER A 34 5.93 4.37 -43.55
C SER A 34 4.92 3.98 -42.47
N ILE A 35 3.70 3.62 -42.87
CA ILE A 35 2.65 3.17 -41.94
C ILE A 35 3.02 1.81 -41.33
N ILE A 36 3.61 0.90 -42.11
CA ILE A 36 4.14 -0.36 -41.59
C ILE A 36 5.25 -0.07 -40.57
N HIS A 37 6.18 0.85 -40.84
CA HIS A 37 7.21 1.21 -39.86
C HIS A 37 6.63 1.82 -38.58
N GLU A 38 5.62 2.66 -38.68
CA GLU A 38 5.02 3.34 -37.54
C GLU A 38 4.16 2.39 -36.70
N THR A 39 3.33 1.57 -37.34
CA THR A 39 2.54 0.52 -36.68
C THR A 39 3.44 -0.58 -36.13
N LEU A 40 4.51 -0.96 -36.83
CA LEU A 40 5.52 -1.88 -36.31
C LEU A 40 6.26 -1.26 -35.13
N LYS A 41 6.59 0.03 -35.15
CA LYS A 41 7.18 0.71 -33.99
C LYS A 41 6.22 0.68 -32.79
N ALA A 42 4.94 0.95 -33.00
CA ALA A 42 3.92 0.85 -31.96
C ALA A 42 3.76 -0.59 -31.42
N VAL A 43 3.78 -1.59 -32.30
CA VAL A 43 3.69 -3.02 -31.93
C VAL A 43 4.98 -3.52 -31.26
N VAL A 44 6.15 -3.06 -31.68
CA VAL A 44 7.45 -3.39 -31.07
C VAL A 44 7.59 -2.75 -29.69
N ILE A 45 6.98 -1.58 -29.45
CA ILE A 45 6.94 -0.97 -28.11
C ILE A 45 5.97 -1.75 -27.21
N THR A 46 4.78 -2.07 -27.70
CA THR A 46 3.73 -2.76 -26.91
C THR A 46 4.06 -4.24 -26.66
N GLN A 47 4.69 -4.93 -27.61
CA GLN A 47 5.09 -6.35 -27.49
C GLN A 47 6.62 -6.50 -27.36
N ARG A 48 7.31 -5.49 -26.82
CA ARG A 48 8.78 -5.44 -26.73
C ARG A 48 9.36 -6.72 -26.14
N GLU A 49 8.74 -7.28 -25.11
CA GLU A 49 9.20 -8.51 -24.46
C GLU A 49 9.06 -9.74 -25.37
N THR A 50 7.92 -9.90 -26.04
CA THR A 50 7.65 -11.02 -26.95
C THR A 50 8.58 -10.97 -28.16
N VAL A 51 8.70 -9.79 -28.78
CA VAL A 51 9.60 -9.56 -29.93
C VAL A 51 11.06 -9.76 -29.53
N SER A 52 11.48 -9.24 -28.37
CA SER A 52 12.85 -9.44 -27.86
C SER A 52 13.15 -10.92 -27.57
N ARG A 53 12.17 -11.70 -27.12
CA ARG A 53 12.31 -13.14 -26.87
C ARG A 53 12.48 -13.92 -28.16
N GLU A 54 11.71 -13.58 -29.19
CA GLU A 54 11.79 -14.20 -30.52
C GLU A 54 13.14 -13.90 -31.20
N ILE A 55 13.56 -12.63 -31.15
CA ILE A 55 14.88 -12.19 -31.65
C ILE A 55 15.99 -12.93 -30.91
N ARG A 56 15.88 -13.09 -29.59
CA ARG A 56 16.86 -13.84 -28.79
C ARG A 56 16.99 -15.29 -29.25
N LYS A 57 15.88 -15.98 -29.57
CA LYS A 57 15.91 -17.35 -30.09
C LYS A 57 16.65 -17.43 -31.43
N ILE A 58 16.27 -16.58 -32.38
CA ILE A 58 16.86 -16.55 -33.72
C ILE A 58 18.36 -16.21 -33.65
N LEU A 59 18.75 -15.22 -32.83
CA LEU A 59 20.16 -14.89 -32.64
C LEU A 59 20.94 -16.02 -31.95
N THR A 60 20.35 -16.71 -30.97
CA THR A 60 21.02 -17.84 -30.29
C THR A 60 21.23 -19.01 -31.25
N GLU A 61 20.25 -19.29 -32.10
CA GLU A 61 20.32 -20.35 -33.11
C GLU A 61 21.36 -20.03 -34.20
N ARG A 62 21.41 -18.78 -34.68
CA ARG A 62 22.47 -18.33 -35.60
C ARG A 62 23.84 -18.30 -34.96
N ALA A 63 23.96 -17.89 -33.68
CA ALA A 63 25.24 -17.84 -32.99
C ALA A 63 25.83 -19.23 -32.69
N ARG A 64 24.98 -20.25 -32.51
CA ARG A 64 25.41 -21.65 -32.44
C ARG A 64 26.10 -22.11 -33.72
N ASN A 65 25.64 -21.67 -34.89
CA ASN A 65 26.28 -21.99 -36.17
C ASN A 65 27.70 -21.40 -36.28
N PHE A 66 27.99 -20.33 -35.54
CA PHE A 66 29.30 -19.69 -35.49
C PHE A 66 30.11 -20.09 -34.23
N ASN A 67 29.63 -21.03 -33.40
CA ASN A 67 30.21 -21.37 -32.09
C ASN A 67 30.45 -20.15 -31.17
N ILE A 68 29.66 -19.08 -31.33
CA ILE A 68 29.73 -17.89 -30.48
C ILE A 68 28.66 -18.01 -29.39
N ALA A 69 29.08 -17.98 -28.12
CA ALA A 69 28.15 -17.87 -27.01
C ALA A 69 27.67 -16.42 -26.89
N LEU A 70 26.49 -16.13 -27.45
CA LEU A 70 25.95 -14.77 -27.58
C LEU A 70 25.60 -14.09 -26.24
N PHE A 71 25.51 -14.86 -25.15
CA PHE A 71 25.29 -14.34 -23.81
C PHE A 71 26.37 -14.90 -22.87
N GLY A 72 27.42 -14.10 -22.66
CA GLY A 72 28.46 -14.42 -21.68
C GLY A 72 27.95 -14.30 -20.24
N LYS A 73 28.77 -14.76 -19.28
CA LYS A 73 28.47 -14.69 -17.83
C LYS A 73 28.13 -13.28 -17.36
N GLU A 74 28.74 -12.26 -17.95
CA GLU A 74 28.50 -10.84 -17.61
C GLU A 74 27.08 -10.39 -17.94
N PHE A 75 26.46 -10.88 -19.01
CA PHE A 75 25.09 -10.54 -19.36
C PHE A 75 24.08 -11.13 -18.37
N THR A 76 24.31 -12.38 -17.94
CA THR A 76 23.48 -13.00 -16.91
C THR A 76 23.62 -12.26 -15.58
N HIS A 77 24.84 -11.89 -15.21
CA HIS A 77 25.10 -11.11 -14.00
C HIS A 77 24.43 -9.73 -14.04
N ALA A 78 24.46 -9.04 -15.18
CA ALA A 78 23.79 -7.75 -15.34
C ALA A 78 22.25 -7.86 -15.26
N ILE A 79 21.67 -8.94 -15.77
CA ILE A 79 20.23 -9.21 -15.63
C ILE A 79 19.87 -9.49 -14.18
N GLU A 80 20.62 -10.35 -13.51
CA GLU A 80 20.41 -10.68 -12.10
C GLU A 80 20.53 -9.43 -11.23
N ALA A 81 21.57 -8.62 -11.42
CA ALA A 81 21.74 -7.35 -10.73
C ALA A 81 20.55 -6.40 -10.96
N LYS A 82 20.04 -6.33 -12.20
CA LYS A 82 18.87 -5.49 -12.52
C LYS A 82 17.59 -6.02 -11.87
N GLN A 83 17.43 -7.34 -11.79
CA GLN A 83 16.29 -7.97 -11.11
C GLN A 83 16.36 -7.73 -9.60
N VAL A 84 17.53 -7.86 -8.99
CA VAL A 84 17.75 -7.58 -7.56
C VAL A 84 17.44 -6.11 -7.26
N ALA A 85 17.94 -5.17 -8.07
CA ALA A 85 17.66 -3.74 -7.89
C ALA A 85 16.17 -3.40 -8.01
N ALA A 86 15.46 -4.02 -8.95
CA ALA A 86 14.01 -3.85 -9.09
C ALA A 86 13.27 -4.38 -7.84
N GLN A 87 13.66 -5.56 -7.35
CA GLN A 87 13.07 -6.17 -6.16
C GLN A 87 13.34 -5.35 -4.89
N GLU A 88 14.55 -4.83 -4.73
CA GLU A 88 14.90 -3.95 -3.60
C GLU A 88 14.09 -2.64 -3.65
N THR A 89 13.87 -2.09 -4.84
CA THR A 89 13.04 -0.90 -5.01
C THR A 89 11.59 -1.15 -4.59
N GLU A 90 10.99 -2.28 -4.99
CA GLU A 90 9.64 -2.66 -4.58
C GLU A 90 9.55 -2.87 -3.06
N ARG A 91 10.53 -3.57 -2.47
CA ARG A 91 10.61 -3.75 -1.02
C ARG A 91 10.74 -2.43 -0.28
N ALA A 92 11.58 -1.51 -0.75
CA ALA A 92 11.76 -0.19 -0.15
C ALA A 92 10.45 0.61 -0.17
N LYS A 93 9.73 0.61 -1.31
CA LYS A 93 8.41 1.24 -1.40
C LYS A 93 7.42 0.67 -0.39
N PHE A 94 7.38 -0.66 -0.26
CA PHE A 94 6.50 -1.33 0.70
C PHE A 94 6.83 -0.96 2.15
N ILE A 95 8.11 -0.88 2.51
CA ILE A 95 8.54 -0.51 3.86
C ILE A 95 8.12 0.94 4.19
N VAL A 96 8.30 1.86 3.24
CA VAL A 96 7.89 3.26 3.41
C VAL A 96 6.37 3.37 3.58
N GLU A 97 5.60 2.69 2.72
CA GLU A 97 4.14 2.71 2.79
C GLU A 97 3.63 2.11 4.11
N LYS A 98 4.22 1.00 4.56
CA LYS A 98 3.91 0.39 5.86
C LYS A 98 4.20 1.37 7.01
N ALA A 99 5.36 2.03 6.99
CA ALA A 99 5.71 3.01 8.03
C ALA A 99 4.75 4.21 8.04
N GLU A 100 4.29 4.67 6.88
CA GLU A 100 3.27 5.71 6.80
C GLU A 100 1.93 5.26 7.37
N GLN A 101 1.49 4.04 7.05
CA GLN A 101 0.25 3.48 7.59
C GLN A 101 0.31 3.31 9.10
N ASP A 102 1.41 2.77 9.62
CA ASP A 102 1.62 2.59 11.07
C ASP A 102 1.58 3.95 11.79
N LYS A 103 2.21 4.99 11.23
CA LYS A 103 2.16 6.36 11.77
C LYS A 103 0.72 6.91 11.79
N ARG A 104 -0.03 6.77 10.70
CA ARG A 104 -1.43 7.23 10.63
C ARG A 104 -2.31 6.47 11.62
N SER A 105 -2.13 5.16 11.74
CA SER A 105 -2.85 4.32 12.70
C SER A 105 -2.58 4.75 14.14
N ALA A 106 -1.31 5.01 14.48
CA ALA A 106 -0.93 5.52 15.80
C ALA A 106 -1.58 6.87 16.13
N ILE A 107 -1.63 7.80 15.16
CA ILE A 107 -2.28 9.11 15.35
C ILE A 107 -3.79 8.94 15.55
N ILE A 108 -4.45 8.14 14.70
CA ILE A 108 -5.91 7.91 14.79
C ILE A 108 -6.25 7.25 16.13
N ARG A 109 -5.45 6.28 16.57
CA ARG A 109 -5.63 5.62 17.87
C ARG A 109 -5.48 6.62 19.02
N ALA A 110 -4.41 7.43 19.01
CA ALA A 110 -4.20 8.44 20.04
C ALA A 110 -5.31 9.49 20.07
N GLN A 111 -5.79 9.94 18.90
CA GLN A 111 -6.92 10.86 18.80
C GLN A 111 -8.23 10.23 19.30
N GLY A 112 -8.47 8.96 18.96
CA GLY A 112 -9.64 8.21 19.42
C GLY A 112 -9.63 8.02 20.94
N GLU A 113 -8.48 7.67 21.52
CA GLU A 113 -8.29 7.55 22.97
C GLU A 113 -8.46 8.91 23.65
N ALA A 114 -7.85 9.98 23.13
CA ALA A 114 -7.98 11.34 23.67
C ALA A 114 -9.43 11.83 23.64
N LYS A 115 -10.14 11.66 22.52
CA LYS A 115 -11.55 12.08 22.40
C LYS A 115 -12.46 11.26 23.31
N SER A 116 -12.20 9.96 23.44
CA SER A 116 -12.94 9.09 24.37
C SER A 116 -12.71 9.51 25.82
N ALA A 117 -11.46 9.79 26.21
CA ALA A 117 -11.14 10.28 27.54
C ALA A 117 -11.78 11.65 27.83
N GLU A 118 -11.81 12.55 26.85
CA GLU A 118 -12.48 13.85 26.97
C GLU A 118 -13.98 13.70 27.21
N LEU A 119 -14.66 12.86 26.41
CA LEU A 119 -16.10 12.61 26.55
C LEU A 119 -16.44 11.93 27.88
N ILE A 120 -15.64 10.97 28.30
CA ILE A 120 -15.77 10.33 29.62
C ILE A 120 -15.54 11.36 30.72
N GLY A 121 -14.50 12.19 30.60
CA GLY A 121 -14.20 13.25 31.55
C GLY A 121 -15.33 14.27 31.70
N GLN A 122 -15.93 14.69 30.58
CA GLN A 122 -17.11 15.58 30.60
C GLN A 122 -18.32 14.91 31.24
N ALA A 123 -18.59 13.63 30.93
CA ALA A 123 -19.68 12.87 31.54
C ALA A 123 -19.49 12.72 33.07
N ILE A 124 -18.25 12.50 33.51
CA ILE A 124 -17.89 12.41 34.93
C ILE A 124 -17.99 13.77 35.62
N ALA A 125 -17.53 14.86 35.00
CA ALA A 125 -17.60 16.21 35.55
C ALA A 125 -19.04 16.67 35.81
N ASN A 126 -19.98 16.23 34.96
CA ASN A 126 -21.41 16.50 35.15
C ASN A 126 -22.01 15.77 36.36
N ASN A 127 -21.40 14.68 36.84
CA ASN A 127 -21.90 13.91 37.97
C ASN A 127 -20.78 13.56 38.99
N PRO A 128 -20.45 14.49 39.91
CA PRO A 128 -19.44 14.23 40.95
C PRO A 128 -19.81 13.10 41.92
N ALA A 129 -21.10 12.74 42.03
CA ALA A 129 -21.53 11.60 42.84
C ALA A 129 -21.12 10.25 42.21
N PHE A 130 -20.98 10.19 40.87
CA PHE A 130 -20.53 9.00 40.16
C PHE A 130 -19.07 8.66 40.50
N LEU A 131 -18.19 9.66 40.58
CA LEU A 131 -16.79 9.49 41.01
C LEU A 131 -16.72 8.90 42.43
N ALA A 132 -17.49 9.45 43.36
CA ALA A 132 -17.52 8.96 44.74
C ALA A 132 -18.00 7.50 44.82
N LEU A 133 -19.06 7.14 44.09
CA LEU A 133 -19.55 5.75 44.03
C LEU A 133 -18.50 4.81 43.41
N ARG A 134 -17.88 5.20 42.29
CA ARG A 134 -16.81 4.43 41.63
C ARG A 134 -15.60 4.23 42.54
N HIS A 135 -15.24 5.25 43.33
CA HIS A 135 -14.18 5.16 44.34
C HIS A 135 -14.51 4.15 45.43
N ILE A 136 -15.75 4.18 45.96
CA ILE A 136 -16.19 3.21 46.97
C ILE A 136 -16.18 1.79 46.42
N GLU A 137 -16.62 1.59 45.17
CA GLU A 137 -16.58 0.28 44.50
C GLU A 137 -15.15 -0.24 44.32
N ALA A 138 -14.23 0.61 43.84
CA ALA A 138 -12.82 0.26 43.68
C ALA A 138 -12.17 -0.08 45.03
N ALA A 139 -12.42 0.72 46.06
CA ALA A 139 -11.94 0.43 47.42
C ALA A 139 -12.48 -0.90 47.95
N ARG A 140 -13.76 -1.22 47.67
CA ARG A 140 -14.37 -2.50 48.04
C ARG A 140 -13.72 -3.68 47.30
N GLU A 141 -13.45 -3.54 46.02
CA GLU A 141 -12.82 -4.57 45.19
C GLU A 141 -11.37 -4.83 45.61
N ILE A 142 -10.59 -3.78 45.87
CA ILE A 142 -9.23 -3.86 46.41
C ILE A 142 -9.24 -4.57 47.77
N SER A 143 -10.14 -4.17 48.66
CA SER A 143 -10.29 -4.79 49.98
C SER A 143 -10.64 -6.28 49.88
N HIS A 144 -11.54 -6.65 48.97
CA HIS A 144 -11.90 -8.05 48.73
C HIS A 144 -10.72 -8.85 48.17
N THR A 145 -10.01 -8.30 47.18
CA THR A 145 -8.82 -8.93 46.58
C THR A 145 -7.74 -9.16 47.63
N ILE A 146 -7.47 -8.18 48.50
CA ILE A 146 -6.47 -8.29 49.56
C ILE A 146 -6.93 -9.24 50.67
N SER A 147 -8.22 -9.25 51.04
CA SER A 147 -8.76 -10.21 52.00
C SER A 147 -8.66 -11.66 51.52
N SER A 148 -8.73 -11.89 50.20
CA SER A 148 -8.58 -13.21 49.59
C SER A 148 -7.11 -13.61 49.37
N SER A 149 -6.19 -12.65 49.40
CA SER A 149 -4.76 -12.89 49.20
C SER A 149 -4.15 -13.59 50.40
N ALA A 150 -3.20 -14.50 50.15
CA ALA A 150 -2.47 -15.22 51.19
C ALA A 150 -1.58 -14.29 52.05
N ASN A 151 -1.24 -13.10 51.54
CA ASN A 151 -0.46 -12.10 52.26
C ASN A 151 -1.40 -11.11 52.97
N LYS A 152 -1.62 -11.31 54.28
CA LYS A 152 -2.49 -10.45 55.10
C LYS A 152 -1.79 -9.14 55.45
N VAL A 153 -2.03 -8.11 54.66
CA VAL A 153 -1.64 -6.71 54.96
C VAL A 153 -2.86 -6.00 55.55
N PHE A 154 -2.71 -5.41 56.74
CA PHE A 154 -3.75 -4.55 57.31
C PHE A 154 -3.71 -3.20 56.60
N LEU A 155 -4.84 -2.79 56.05
CA LEU A 155 -4.99 -1.49 55.37
C LEU A 155 -5.72 -0.53 56.29
N ASP A 156 -5.18 0.68 56.44
CA ASP A 156 -5.91 1.76 57.11
C ASP A 156 -6.98 2.35 56.18
N SER A 157 -8.01 2.98 56.74
CA SER A 157 -9.06 3.67 55.97
C SER A 157 -8.50 4.80 55.09
N ASN A 158 -7.33 5.34 55.44
CA ASN A 158 -6.59 6.30 54.63
C ASN A 158 -5.91 5.67 53.41
N ASP A 159 -5.37 4.45 53.51
CA ASP A 159 -4.78 3.73 52.37
C ASP A 159 -5.84 3.32 51.34
N LEU A 160 -7.07 3.09 51.81
CA LEU A 160 -8.23 2.85 50.95
C LEU A 160 -8.91 4.14 50.48
N LEU A 161 -8.39 5.31 50.89
CA LEU A 161 -8.95 6.63 50.57
C LEU A 161 -10.46 6.74 50.84
N LEU A 162 -10.97 6.01 51.84
CA LEU A 162 -12.39 5.94 52.20
C LEU A 162 -12.85 7.15 53.01
N ASN A 163 -12.03 8.19 53.15
CA ASN A 163 -12.40 9.40 53.86
C ASN A 163 -13.37 10.26 53.02
N LEU A 164 -14.66 9.95 53.15
CA LEU A 164 -15.78 10.64 52.50
C LEU A 164 -15.89 12.14 52.88
N GLN A 165 -15.14 12.61 53.88
CA GLN A 165 -15.15 14.01 54.30
C GLN A 165 -14.39 14.95 53.35
N GLN A 166 -13.41 14.48 52.58
CA GLN A 166 -12.70 15.36 51.61
C GLN A 166 -13.49 15.61 50.32
N LEU A 167 -14.30 14.65 49.88
CA LEU A 167 -15.14 14.79 48.68
C LEU A 167 -16.33 15.76 48.89
N THR A 168 -16.81 15.91 50.13
CA THR A 168 -17.93 16.81 50.45
C THR A 168 -17.55 18.29 50.54
N VAL A 169 -16.27 18.62 50.77
CA VAL A 169 -15.80 20.02 50.88
C VAL A 169 -15.88 20.77 49.55
N ALA A 170 -15.72 20.08 48.41
CA ALA A 170 -15.84 20.69 47.08
C ALA A 170 -17.26 21.19 46.76
N ASN A 171 -18.30 20.65 47.41
CA ASN A 171 -19.69 21.02 47.16
C ASN A 171 -20.21 22.17 48.04
N LYS A 172 -19.41 22.61 49.05
CA LYS A 172 -19.84 23.63 50.02
C LYS A 172 -19.36 25.06 49.71
N GLN A 173 -18.51 25.26 48.71
CA GLN A 173 -17.92 26.58 48.37
C GLN A 173 -18.65 27.35 47.25
N LYS A 174 -19.79 26.86 46.76
CA LYS A 174 -20.70 27.64 45.90
C LYS A 174 -21.93 28.08 46.70
N LYS A 175 -21.79 29.13 47.49
CA LYS A 175 -22.90 29.99 47.91
C LYS A 175 -22.44 31.44 47.84
#